data_AF-A0A379VNE2-F1
#
_entry.id   AF-A0A379VNE2-F1
#
_cell.length_a   1.000
_cell.length_b   1.000
_cell.length_c   1.000
_cell.angle_alpha   90.00
_cell.angle_beta   90.00
_cell.angle_gamma   90.00
#
_symmetry.space_group_name_H-M   'P 1'
#
loop_
_entity.id
_entity.type
_entity.pdbx_description
1 polymer ?
#
loop_
_entity_poly.entity_id
_entity_poly.type
_entity_poly.pdbx_seq_one_letter_code
_entity_poly.pdbx_strand_id
1 'polypeptide(L)'
;MLSLALPAGLASALNAEEAEQAVGVTTRCGGITYPEGGWLCPEQLTRAVIALATEQGLQTRFRHTLTSLVAQESRWQLRFTSGETVSHETVVLANGHQINRFDQTQPLPVYAVGGRSVIFPPPPLSRRCVRCYATTAI
;
A
#
# COMPACT_ATOMS: atom_id res chain seq x y z
N MET A 1 -3.58 -9.95 28.32
CA MET A 1 -2.60 -8.86 28.57
C MET A 1 -1.39 -9.11 27.69
N LEU A 2 -0.75 -8.07 27.15
CA LEU A 2 0.37 -8.23 26.19
C LEU A 2 1.53 -8.99 26.85
N SER A 3 1.82 -10.20 26.39
CA SER A 3 2.86 -11.08 26.94
C SER A 3 4.27 -10.73 26.45
N LEU A 4 4.38 -9.86 25.45
CA LEU A 4 5.62 -9.58 24.73
C LEU A 4 6.46 -8.43 25.33
N ALA A 5 6.07 -7.86 26.49
CA ALA A 5 6.76 -6.76 27.16
C ALA A 5 7.20 -5.63 26.21
N LEU A 6 6.32 -5.27 25.28
CA LEU A 6 6.61 -4.26 24.25
C LEU A 6 6.75 -2.87 24.89
N PRO A 7 7.64 -2.00 24.37
CA PRO A 7 7.70 -0.62 24.81
C PRO A 7 6.36 0.09 24.62
N ALA A 8 5.94 0.87 25.62
CA ALA A 8 4.64 1.53 25.61
C ALA A 8 4.44 2.49 24.42
N GLY A 9 5.53 3.06 23.87
CA GLY A 9 5.49 3.88 22.65
C GLY A 9 5.18 3.10 21.37
N LEU A 10 5.41 1.78 21.37
CA LEU A 10 5.07 0.91 20.25
C LEU A 10 3.65 0.35 20.41
N ALA A 11 3.37 -0.26 21.57
CA ALA A 11 2.09 -0.87 21.84
C ALA A 11 1.78 -0.88 23.34
N SER A 12 0.54 -0.55 23.70
CA SER A 12 0.06 -0.61 25.08
C SER A 12 -1.29 -1.33 25.18
N ALA A 13 -1.46 -2.11 26.25
CA ALA A 13 -2.74 -2.74 26.55
C ALA A 13 -3.69 -1.68 27.12
N LEU A 14 -4.94 -1.69 26.68
CA LEU A 14 -6.02 -0.88 27.23
C LEU A 14 -7.06 -1.79 27.86
N ASN A 15 -7.52 -1.44 29.06
CA ASN A 15 -8.77 -1.98 29.60
C ASN A 15 -9.98 -1.35 28.86
N ALA A 16 -11.20 -1.80 29.18
CA ALA A 16 -12.41 -1.33 28.48
C ALA A 16 -12.66 0.18 28.67
N GLU A 17 -12.44 0.70 29.87
CA GLU A 17 -12.62 2.13 30.17
C GLU A 17 -11.58 2.97 29.44
N GLU A 18 -10.31 2.56 29.46
CA GLU A 18 -9.22 3.22 28.74
C GLU A 18 -9.44 3.22 27.22
N ALA A 19 -9.97 2.12 26.67
CA ALA A 19 -10.31 2.02 25.26
C ALA A 19 -11.41 3.04 24.89
N GLU A 20 -12.49 3.11 25.68
CA GLU A 20 -13.59 4.06 25.44
C GLU A 20 -13.13 5.53 25.55
N GLN A 21 -12.28 5.84 26.52
CA GLN A 21 -11.65 7.17 26.65
C GLN A 21 -10.76 7.51 25.45
N ALA A 22 -10.00 6.53 24.94
CA ALA A 22 -9.11 6.72 23.81
C ALA A 22 -9.86 6.99 22.49
N VAL A 23 -10.87 6.16 22.17
CA VAL A 23 -11.59 6.21 20.88
C VAL A 23 -12.79 7.16 20.90
N GLY A 24 -13.34 7.49 22.07
CA GLY A 24 -14.49 8.40 22.21
C GLY A 24 -15.84 7.81 21.82
N VAL A 25 -15.95 6.47 21.77
CA VAL A 25 -17.18 5.71 21.54
C VAL A 25 -17.19 4.48 22.46
N THR A 26 -18.37 3.98 22.82
CA THR A 26 -18.51 2.76 23.63
C THR A 26 -17.96 1.55 22.89
N THR A 27 -16.95 0.88 23.45
CA THR A 27 -16.31 -0.31 22.87
C THR A 27 -16.76 -1.58 23.58
N ARG A 28 -17.14 -1.51 24.88
CA ARG A 28 -17.48 -2.65 25.75
C ARG A 28 -16.36 -3.69 25.91
N CYS A 29 -15.16 -3.39 25.45
CA CYS A 29 -14.00 -4.27 25.51
C CYS A 29 -12.70 -3.46 25.59
N GLY A 30 -11.71 -4.03 26.26
CA GLY A 30 -10.33 -3.56 26.18
C GLY A 30 -9.67 -3.98 24.87
N GLY A 31 -8.38 -3.68 24.72
CA GLY A 31 -7.64 -4.00 23.52
C GLY A 31 -6.17 -3.65 23.60
N ILE A 32 -5.59 -3.39 22.43
CA ILE A 32 -4.23 -2.90 22.26
C ILE A 32 -4.29 -1.60 21.46
N THR A 33 -3.52 -0.60 21.86
CA THR A 33 -3.30 0.63 21.09
C THR A 33 -1.87 0.70 20.59
N TYR A 34 -1.68 1.30 19.42
CA TYR A 34 -0.39 1.60 18.82
C TYR A 34 -0.29 3.13 18.72
N PRO A 35 0.35 3.83 19.67
CA PRO A 35 0.26 5.30 19.77
C PRO A 35 0.74 6.06 18.54
N GLU A 36 1.78 5.55 17.87
CA GLU A 36 2.32 6.10 16.62
C GLU A 36 1.57 5.61 15.36
N GLY A 37 0.56 4.76 15.55
CA GLY A 37 -0.32 4.30 14.48
C GLY A 37 -1.27 5.41 14.02
N GLY A 38 -1.61 5.40 12.74
CA GLY A 38 -2.49 6.41 12.18
C GLY A 38 -3.10 5.98 10.85
N TRP A 39 -3.71 6.95 10.18
CA TRP A 39 -4.27 6.78 8.83
C TRP A 39 -3.66 7.82 7.89
N LEU A 40 -3.57 7.46 6.63
CA LEU A 40 -3.15 8.34 5.54
C LEU A 40 -4.02 8.08 4.32
N CYS A 41 -3.96 8.96 3.32
CA CYS A 41 -4.58 8.71 2.00
C CYS A 41 -3.52 8.08 1.08
N PRO A 42 -3.57 6.75 0.80
CA PRO A 42 -2.49 6.07 0.08
C PRO A 42 -2.33 6.57 -1.35
N GLU A 43 -3.44 6.90 -2.01
CA GLU A 43 -3.44 7.44 -3.36
C GLU A 43 -2.76 8.81 -3.41
N GLN A 44 -3.13 9.72 -2.51
CA GLN A 44 -2.53 11.05 -2.44
C GLN A 44 -1.03 10.95 -2.16
N LEU A 45 -0.62 10.09 -1.21
CA LEU A 45 0.79 9.86 -0.91
C LEU A 45 1.54 9.32 -2.13
N THR A 46 1.00 8.30 -2.81
CA THR A 46 1.63 7.70 -3.99
C THR A 46 1.81 8.73 -5.10
N ARG A 47 0.78 9.54 -5.38
CA ARG A 47 0.85 10.62 -6.38
C ARG A 47 1.90 11.67 -6.01
N ALA A 48 1.95 12.08 -4.74
CA ALA A 48 2.91 13.06 -4.26
C ALA A 48 4.36 12.57 -4.36
N VAL A 49 4.63 11.32 -3.99
CA VAL A 49 5.96 10.72 -4.09
C VAL A 49 6.41 10.58 -5.54
N ILE A 50 5.52 10.16 -6.45
CA ILE A 50 5.84 10.09 -7.88
C ILE A 50 6.14 11.48 -8.44
N ALA A 51 5.34 12.50 -8.09
CA ALA A 51 5.58 13.86 -8.52
C ALA A 51 6.96 14.38 -8.07
N LEU A 52 7.29 14.19 -6.79
CA LEU A 52 8.60 14.55 -6.24
C LEU A 52 9.74 13.80 -6.94
N ALA A 53 9.59 12.51 -7.21
CA ALA A 53 10.60 11.72 -7.90
C ALA A 53 10.80 12.21 -9.35
N THR A 54 9.72 12.62 -10.04
CA THR A 54 9.81 13.20 -11.38
C THR A 54 10.57 14.53 -11.37
N GLU A 55 10.34 15.38 -10.36
CA GLU A 55 11.14 16.61 -10.16
C GLU A 55 12.63 16.31 -9.93
N GLN A 56 12.94 15.13 -9.37
CA GLN A 56 14.29 14.64 -9.13
C GLN A 56 14.88 13.83 -10.31
N GLY A 57 14.17 13.75 -11.44
CA GLY A 57 14.67 13.15 -12.69
C GLY A 57 14.06 11.80 -13.07
N LEU A 58 13.13 11.25 -12.28
CA LEU A 58 12.39 10.04 -12.66
C LEU A 58 11.61 10.27 -13.96
N GLN A 59 11.80 9.37 -14.93
CA GLN A 59 11.03 9.36 -16.17
C GLN A 59 9.84 8.40 -16.04
N THR A 60 8.63 8.93 -15.97
CA THR A 60 7.41 8.12 -15.86
C THR A 60 6.74 7.92 -17.22
N ARG A 61 6.42 6.67 -17.58
CA ARG A 61 5.62 6.33 -18.76
C ARG A 61 4.35 5.59 -18.34
N PHE A 62 3.21 6.28 -18.40
CA PHE A 62 1.90 5.67 -18.13
C PHE A 62 1.34 4.96 -19.36
N ARG A 63 0.38 4.06 -19.16
CA ARG A 63 -0.21 3.21 -20.22
C ARG A 63 0.86 2.37 -20.96
N HIS A 64 1.93 2.02 -20.25
CA HIS A 64 3.09 1.32 -20.78
C HIS A 64 3.18 -0.09 -20.16
N THR A 65 2.27 -0.96 -20.56
CA THR A 65 2.11 -2.29 -19.97
C THR A 65 3.15 -3.26 -20.51
N LEU A 66 4.04 -3.74 -19.64
CA LEU A 66 5.02 -4.77 -19.95
C LEU A 66 4.33 -6.11 -20.18
N THR A 67 4.62 -6.76 -21.31
CA THR A 67 4.07 -8.08 -21.67
C THR A 67 5.10 -9.20 -21.57
N SER A 68 6.38 -8.87 -21.77
CA SER A 68 7.47 -9.84 -21.68
C SER A 68 8.76 -9.13 -21.26
N LEU A 69 9.56 -9.85 -20.49
CA LEU A 69 10.88 -9.48 -20.04
C LEU A 69 11.81 -10.64 -20.41
N VAL A 70 12.93 -10.38 -21.06
CA VAL A 70 13.92 -11.40 -21.41
C VAL A 70 15.31 -10.89 -21.05
N ALA A 71 16.08 -11.70 -20.34
CA ALA A 71 17.49 -11.42 -20.11
C ALA A 71 18.26 -11.70 -21.40
N GLN A 72 18.97 -10.69 -21.90
CA GLN A 72 20.00 -10.84 -22.92
C GLN A 72 21.36 -10.54 -22.27
N GLU A 73 22.44 -11.10 -22.82
CA GLU A 73 23.81 -11.10 -22.27
C GLU A 73 24.09 -10.12 -21.11
N SER A 74 24.03 -8.81 -21.37
CA SER A 74 24.29 -7.75 -20.38
C SER A 74 23.09 -6.84 -20.06
N ARG A 75 21.91 -7.09 -20.63
CA ARG A 75 20.75 -6.20 -20.51
C ARG A 75 19.43 -6.95 -20.53
N TRP A 76 18.42 -6.36 -19.92
CA TRP A 76 17.04 -6.80 -20.07
C TRP A 76 16.43 -6.20 -21.33
N GLN A 77 15.74 -7.03 -22.10
CA GLN A 77 14.85 -6.61 -23.17
C GLN A 77 13.41 -6.64 -22.65
N LEU A 78 12.72 -5.51 -22.77
CA LEU A 78 11.36 -5.29 -22.29
C LEU A 78 10.44 -5.08 -23.49
N ARG A 79 9.38 -5.87 -23.61
CA ARG A 79 8.36 -5.74 -24.66
C ARG A 79 7.06 -5.25 -24.05
N PHE A 80 6.43 -4.26 -24.70
CA PHE A 80 5.18 -3.68 -24.23
C PHE A 80 3.99 -4.02 -25.13
N THR A 81 2.78 -3.80 -24.63
CA THR A 81 1.53 -3.98 -25.39
C THR A 81 1.46 -3.11 -26.64
N SER A 82 2.18 -1.99 -26.67
CA SER A 82 2.28 -1.12 -27.86
C SER A 82 3.09 -1.72 -29.00
N GLY A 83 3.80 -2.83 -28.77
CA GLY A 83 4.79 -3.39 -29.69
C GLY A 83 6.20 -2.80 -29.52
N GLU A 84 6.34 -1.71 -28.76
CA GLU A 84 7.64 -1.12 -28.43
C GLU A 84 8.52 -2.13 -27.67
N THR A 85 9.82 -2.09 -27.96
CA THR A 85 10.83 -2.87 -27.27
C THR A 85 11.95 -1.94 -26.82
N VAL A 86 12.31 -1.99 -25.54
CA VAL A 86 13.40 -1.18 -24.98
C VAL A 86 14.38 -2.06 -24.22
N SER A 87 15.58 -1.53 -23.97
CA SER A 87 16.62 -2.26 -23.26
C SER A 87 17.17 -1.48 -22.07
N HIS A 88 17.17 -2.12 -20.90
CA HIS A 88 17.70 -1.56 -19.65
C HIS A 88 18.68 -2.53 -18.99
N GLU A 89 19.69 -2.00 -18.29
CA GLU A 89 20.68 -2.82 -17.58
C GLU A 89 20.07 -3.50 -16.36
N THR A 90 19.18 -2.80 -15.66
CA THR A 90 18.53 -3.29 -14.45
C THR A 90 17.02 -3.10 -14.56
N VAL A 91 16.26 -4.07 -14.05
CA VAL A 91 14.80 -4.04 -13.98
C VAL A 91 14.35 -4.38 -12.57
N VAL A 92 13.43 -3.59 -12.03
CA VAL A 92 12.75 -3.86 -10.76
C VAL A 92 11.28 -4.10 -11.05
N LEU A 93 10.77 -5.27 -10.65
CA LEU A 93 9.35 -5.59 -10.77
C LEU A 93 8.63 -5.20 -9.46
N ALA A 94 7.86 -4.12 -9.53
CA ALA A 94 7.07 -3.58 -8.40
C ALA A 94 5.57 -3.46 -8.75
N ASN A 95 5.04 -4.43 -9.51
CA ASN A 95 3.69 -4.41 -10.10
C ASN A 95 2.62 -5.15 -9.26
N GLY A 96 2.83 -5.25 -7.94
CA GLY A 96 1.84 -5.74 -6.97
C GLY A 96 1.30 -7.13 -7.29
N HIS A 97 -0.02 -7.29 -7.31
CA HIS A 97 -0.68 -8.60 -7.53
C HIS A 97 -0.35 -9.27 -8.88
N GLN A 98 0.23 -8.53 -9.83
CA GLN A 98 0.61 -9.03 -11.15
C GLN A 98 2.06 -9.53 -11.19
N ILE A 99 2.75 -9.55 -10.05
CA ILE A 99 4.18 -9.89 -9.96
C ILE A 99 4.50 -11.25 -10.57
N ASN A 100 3.60 -12.23 -10.51
CA ASN A 100 3.78 -13.60 -10.99
C ASN A 100 3.32 -13.83 -12.45
N ARG A 101 3.12 -12.76 -13.23
CA ARG A 101 2.68 -12.85 -14.64
C ARG A 101 3.80 -13.07 -15.66
N PHE A 102 5.06 -13.03 -15.23
CA PHE A 102 6.21 -13.25 -16.11
C PHE A 102 6.80 -14.63 -15.84
N ASP A 103 7.37 -15.28 -16.86
CA ASP A 103 7.95 -16.62 -16.72
C ASP A 103 9.01 -16.68 -15.60
N GLN A 104 9.77 -15.60 -15.41
CA GLN A 104 10.80 -15.50 -14.37
C GLN A 104 10.24 -15.47 -12.94
N THR A 105 9.00 -15.01 -12.77
CA THR A 105 8.38 -14.77 -11.45
C THR A 105 7.14 -15.62 -11.22
N GLN A 106 6.69 -16.37 -12.22
CA GLN A 106 5.55 -17.29 -12.13
C GLN A 106 5.69 -18.34 -11.02
N PRO A 107 6.89 -18.88 -10.70
CA PRO A 107 7.06 -19.82 -9.59
C PRO A 107 6.98 -19.20 -8.19
N LEU A 108 6.91 -17.87 -8.04
CA LEU A 108 6.87 -17.23 -6.73
C LEU A 108 5.59 -17.65 -5.98
N PRO A 109 5.66 -18.02 -4.68
CA PRO A 109 4.53 -18.49 -3.90
C PRO A 109 3.64 -17.32 -3.42
N VAL A 110 3.11 -16.56 -4.37
CA VAL A 110 2.26 -15.39 -4.13
C VAL A 110 0.92 -15.53 -4.85
N TYR A 111 -0.13 -14.97 -4.25
CA TYR A 111 -1.48 -14.99 -4.80
C TYR A 111 -2.19 -13.65 -4.56
N ALA A 112 -3.12 -13.32 -5.45
CA ALA A 112 -3.91 -12.10 -5.34
C ALA A 112 -5.07 -12.30 -4.36
N VAL A 113 -5.28 -11.31 -3.48
CA VAL A 113 -6.45 -11.25 -2.59
C VAL A 113 -7.27 -10.03 -2.94
N GLY A 114 -8.52 -10.26 -3.36
CA GLY A 114 -9.47 -9.19 -3.64
C GLY A 114 -10.04 -8.59 -2.35
N GLY A 115 -10.20 -7.27 -2.32
CA GLY A 115 -10.84 -6.55 -1.23
C GLY A 115 -11.71 -5.42 -1.74
N ARG A 116 -12.74 -5.05 -0.97
CA ARG A 116 -13.60 -3.90 -1.26
C ARG A 116 -13.73 -3.04 0.00
N SER A 117 -13.39 -1.76 -0.13
CA SER A 117 -13.71 -0.74 0.87
C SER A 117 -14.98 0.00 0.47
N VAL A 118 -15.77 0.41 1.47
CA VAL A 118 -16.94 1.28 1.29
C VAL A 118 -16.67 2.60 1.98
N ILE A 119 -17.15 3.68 1.38
CA ILE A 119 -17.05 5.04 1.92
C ILE A 119 -18.39 5.37 2.55
N PHE A 120 -18.36 5.81 3.80
CA PHE A 120 -19.53 6.33 4.49
C PHE A 120 -19.44 7.86 4.58
N PRO A 121 -20.57 8.58 4.47
CA PRO A 121 -20.59 9.99 4.84
C PRO A 121 -20.16 10.14 6.30
N PRO A 122 -19.41 11.19 6.66
CA PRO A 122 -18.92 11.34 8.03
C PRO A 122 -20.13 11.47 8.98
N PRO A 123 -20.27 10.59 9.99
CA PRO A 123 -21.17 10.89 11.09
C PRO A 123 -20.66 12.13 11.85
N PRO A 124 -21.47 12.78 12.70
CA PRO A 124 -21.02 13.87 13.59
C PRO A 124 -20.11 13.35 14.72
N LEU A 125 -19.28 12.34 14.46
CA LEU A 125 -18.35 11.78 15.41
C LEU A 125 -17.03 12.56 15.39
N SER A 126 -16.42 12.64 16.58
CA SER A 126 -15.19 13.37 16.84
C SER A 126 -14.02 12.95 15.94
N ARG A 127 -12.95 13.75 15.93
CA ARG A 127 -11.74 13.68 15.08
C ARG A 127 -10.95 12.35 15.06
N ARG A 128 -11.48 11.25 15.62
CA ARG A 128 -10.80 9.97 15.87
C ARG A 128 -11.35 8.77 15.10
N CYS A 129 -12.22 8.98 14.11
CA CYS A 129 -12.62 7.91 13.19
C CYS A 129 -11.57 7.70 12.09
N VAL A 130 -11.22 6.43 11.84
CA VAL A 130 -10.38 6.03 10.70
C VAL A 130 -11.07 6.45 9.40
N ARG A 131 -10.43 7.34 8.64
CA ARG A 131 -10.90 7.71 7.30
C ARG A 131 -10.13 6.90 6.28
N CYS A 132 -10.78 5.85 5.76
CA CYS A 132 -10.30 5.20 4.54
C CYS A 132 -10.68 6.10 3.35
N TYR A 133 -9.70 6.86 2.84
CA TYR A 133 -9.85 7.56 1.57
C TYR A 133 -9.69 6.54 0.44
N ALA A 134 -10.79 6.16 -0.19
CA ALA A 134 -10.77 5.63 -1.53
C ALA A 134 -11.32 6.75 -2.42
N THR A 135 -10.50 7.33 -3.30
CA THR A 135 -11.07 8.22 -4.32
C THR A 135 -11.76 7.35 -5.35
N THR A 136 -12.99 7.69 -5.67
CA THR A 136 -13.68 7.13 -6.84
C THR A 136 -12.88 7.54 -8.07
N ALA A 137 -12.12 6.62 -8.64
CA ALA A 137 -11.68 6.74 -10.02
C ALA A 137 -12.93 6.58 -10.90
N ILE A 138 -13.42 7.68 -11.45
CA ILE A 138 -14.24 7.68 -12.67
C ILE A 138 -13.27 7.85 -13.83
#